data_AF-A0AAE0FWN5-F1
#
_entry.id   AF-A0AAE0FWN5-F1
#
_cell.length_a   1.000
_cell.length_b   1.000
_cell.length_c   1.000
_cell.angle_alpha   90.00
_cell.angle_beta   90.00
_cell.angle_gamma   90.00
#
_symmetry.space_group_name_H-M   'P 1'
#
loop_
_entity.id
_entity.type
_entity.pdbx_description
1 polymer ?
#
loop_
_entity_poly.entity_id
_entity_poly.type
_entity_poly.pdbx_seq_one_letter_code
_entity_poly.pdbx_strand_id
1 'polypeptide(L)'
;MPRSSAPSSAPALLAPSACFLRKVRCGDPHPHQRLHFSRKVRCLGQIPHLISLHFLRKVKGCAPLDRHPHRATALLAQRLHFLRKVRCLGRPHPHQRLHFLRKVPAKVVSDFIGRLERKAEVVQNFRELKSPEGMRTVGQCASAAHFLQHSLEGLVEEPQFLDLLQGMSEAEAEAGLQEEIFGTMLATLEEFWRNWVDKLAAAATQHITEALAGYCALLAPFEEEEEEGPGELSVSSEVSPALCPTLDAIRVHLQMLHEVLDRGGFSKAWRLLAAGIRKHLLSSLALEARFSRTGAVKFQVDCDAITSIFKPYTPRPAKFFQELKEVCILAGLDHSGAQQVRESLPDLQNSILRDLGVCKLNSTQVARVLG
;
A
#
# COMPACT_ATOMS: atom_id res chain seq x y z
N MET A 1 -5.58 56.83 31.16
CA MET A 1 -5.46 58.19 30.59
C MET A 1 -3.99 58.49 30.44
N PRO A 2 -3.51 59.11 29.35
CA PRO A 2 -4.11 59.34 28.01
C PRO A 2 -4.15 58.00 27.19
N ARG A 3 -4.71 57.80 25.97
CA ARG A 3 -4.98 58.59 24.72
C ARG A 3 -3.71 58.88 23.89
N SER A 4 -3.65 58.78 22.56
CA SER A 4 -4.51 58.22 21.48
C SER A 4 -3.58 57.96 20.24
N SER A 5 -3.92 57.76 18.96
CA SER A 5 -5.18 57.76 18.15
C SER A 5 -4.90 57.08 16.80
N ALA A 6 -5.95 56.62 16.08
CA ALA A 6 -5.87 56.28 14.65
C ALA A 6 -6.21 57.50 13.75
N PRO A 7 -5.84 57.50 12.46
CA PRO A 7 -6.78 57.11 11.38
C PRO A 7 -6.13 56.16 10.36
N SER A 8 -6.80 55.36 9.52
CA SER A 8 -8.10 55.44 8.80
C SER A 8 -8.07 56.27 7.50
N SER A 9 -7.86 55.59 6.36
CA SER A 9 -8.23 56.05 5.02
C SER A 9 -8.21 54.89 4.02
N ALA A 10 -9.29 54.71 3.24
CA ALA A 10 -9.35 53.75 2.14
C ALA A 10 -9.52 54.47 0.80
N PRO A 11 -8.95 53.91 -0.29
CA PRO A 11 -9.60 53.95 -1.60
C PRO A 11 -9.42 52.61 -2.36
N ALA A 12 -10.08 52.32 -3.48
CA ALA A 12 -11.40 52.73 -3.98
C ALA A 12 -11.79 51.74 -5.11
N LEU A 13 -13.08 51.60 -5.43
CA LEU A 13 -13.55 50.75 -6.53
C LEU A 13 -13.32 51.43 -7.90
N LEU A 14 -12.77 50.70 -8.87
CA LEU A 14 -12.90 51.01 -10.30
C LEU A 14 -13.15 49.75 -11.13
N ALA A 15 -14.06 49.88 -12.09
CA ALA A 15 -14.54 48.82 -12.98
C ALA A 15 -13.87 48.93 -14.38
N PRO A 16 -14.10 48.00 -15.33
CA PRO A 16 -13.17 47.80 -16.45
C PRO A 16 -13.39 48.75 -17.64
N SER A 17 -12.28 49.17 -18.25
CA SER A 17 -12.26 49.83 -19.56
C SER A 17 -12.20 48.80 -20.69
N ALA A 18 -13.18 48.84 -21.60
CA ALA A 18 -13.15 48.07 -22.85
C ALA A 18 -12.79 48.97 -24.03
N CYS A 19 -11.77 48.59 -24.82
CA CYS A 19 -11.69 48.84 -26.28
C CYS A 19 -10.37 48.33 -26.88
N PHE A 20 -10.46 47.42 -27.87
CA PHE A 20 -9.77 47.59 -29.16
C PHE A 20 -10.30 46.59 -30.20
N LEU A 21 -11.41 46.94 -30.85
CA LEU A 21 -11.97 46.17 -31.97
C LEU A 21 -11.21 46.47 -33.27
N ARG A 22 -10.32 45.57 -33.71
CA ARG A 22 -9.69 45.69 -35.03
C ARG A 22 -10.50 44.92 -36.08
N LYS A 23 -11.34 45.64 -36.83
CA LYS A 23 -12.13 45.10 -37.95
C LYS A 23 -11.23 44.41 -38.98
N VAL A 24 -11.54 43.16 -39.30
CA VAL A 24 -11.20 42.52 -40.58
C VAL A 24 -12.51 42.39 -41.36
N ARG A 25 -12.50 42.66 -42.66
CA ARG A 25 -13.72 42.80 -43.47
C ARG A 25 -14.25 41.44 -43.91
N CYS A 26 -15.57 41.31 -43.96
CA CYS A 26 -16.23 40.29 -44.78
C CYS A 26 -15.92 40.53 -46.26
N GLY A 27 -15.84 39.45 -47.03
CA GLY A 27 -15.93 39.45 -48.49
C GLY A 27 -16.83 38.30 -48.90
N ASP A 28 -17.83 38.56 -49.73
CA ASP A 28 -18.85 37.58 -50.08
C ASP A 28 -18.34 36.51 -51.07
N PRO A 29 -18.85 35.26 -50.99
CA PRO A 29 -18.41 34.17 -51.84
C PRO A 29 -19.10 34.18 -53.21
N HIS A 30 -18.33 34.24 -54.29
CA HIS A 30 -18.87 33.99 -55.64
C HIS A 30 -19.09 32.47 -55.88
N PRO A 31 -20.18 32.03 -56.55
CA PRO A 31 -20.64 30.64 -56.43
C PRO A 31 -20.31 29.77 -57.65
N HIS A 32 -19.32 28.87 -57.55
CA HIS A 32 -19.17 27.73 -58.47
C HIS A 32 -18.67 26.46 -57.74
N GLN A 33 -18.73 25.32 -58.42
CA GLN A 33 -18.28 23.99 -57.96
C GLN A 33 -19.10 23.36 -56.82
N ARG A 34 -20.42 23.22 -57.02
CA ARG A 34 -21.05 21.95 -56.68
C ARG A 34 -20.55 20.90 -57.68
N LEU A 35 -19.89 19.83 -57.23
CA LEU A 35 -19.93 18.47 -57.80
C LEU A 35 -19.11 17.49 -56.94
N HIS A 36 -19.50 16.21 -56.94
CA HIS A 36 -18.77 15.06 -56.38
C HIS A 36 -18.19 15.15 -54.94
N PHE A 37 -19.08 15.11 -53.94
CA PHE A 37 -18.74 14.51 -52.64
C PHE A 37 -19.79 13.47 -52.18
N SER A 38 -20.08 12.51 -53.07
CA SER A 38 -20.77 11.26 -52.72
C SER A 38 -19.84 10.07 -53.02
N ARG A 39 -19.97 8.98 -52.25
CA ARG A 39 -19.12 7.77 -52.26
C ARG A 39 -17.66 7.93 -51.80
N LYS A 40 -17.44 8.05 -50.48
CA LYS A 40 -16.27 7.39 -49.83
C LYS A 40 -16.49 6.86 -48.41
N VAL A 41 -17.73 6.45 -48.11
CA VAL A 41 -18.05 5.62 -46.91
C VAL A 41 -17.52 4.19 -47.13
N ARG A 42 -16.20 3.97 -47.03
CA ARG A 42 -15.60 2.62 -47.06
C ARG A 42 -14.20 2.50 -46.42
N CYS A 43 -13.88 3.28 -45.38
CA CYS A 43 -12.58 3.23 -44.67
C CYS A 43 -12.70 3.08 -43.14
N LEU A 44 -13.78 2.48 -42.62
CA LEU A 44 -14.01 2.34 -41.17
C LEU A 44 -13.12 1.27 -40.47
N GLY A 45 -12.47 0.38 -41.22
CA GLY A 45 -11.66 -0.72 -40.65
C GLY A 45 -10.29 -0.32 -40.07
N GLN A 46 -9.67 0.76 -40.55
CA GLN A 46 -8.30 1.15 -40.13
C GLN A 46 -8.26 2.22 -39.02
N ILE A 47 -9.41 2.83 -38.72
CA ILE A 47 -9.54 3.89 -37.71
C ILE A 47 -9.15 3.45 -36.28
N PRO A 48 -9.44 2.22 -35.80
CA PRO A 48 -9.02 1.78 -34.47
C PRO A 48 -7.50 1.83 -34.26
N HIS A 49 -6.72 1.42 -35.26
CA HIS A 49 -5.26 1.37 -35.15
C HIS A 49 -4.63 2.76 -35.07
N LEU A 50 -5.12 3.70 -35.89
CA LEU A 50 -4.65 5.09 -35.90
C LEU A 50 -5.10 5.87 -34.65
N ILE A 51 -6.31 5.61 -34.13
CA ILE A 51 -6.77 6.23 -32.88
C ILE A 51 -6.02 5.66 -31.66
N SER A 52 -5.74 4.36 -31.61
CA SER A 52 -4.83 3.78 -30.60
C SER A 52 -3.44 4.41 -30.69
N LEU A 53 -2.86 4.55 -31.88
CA LEU A 53 -1.56 5.22 -32.06
C LEU A 53 -1.59 6.70 -31.65
N HIS A 54 -2.66 7.44 -31.90
CA HIS A 54 -2.77 8.84 -31.46
C HIS A 54 -2.99 8.95 -29.95
N PHE A 55 -3.82 8.08 -29.36
CA PHE A 55 -4.01 8.03 -27.90
C PHE A 55 -2.70 7.65 -27.20
N LEU A 56 -2.01 6.60 -27.68
CA LEU A 56 -0.69 6.19 -27.19
C LEU A 56 0.38 7.26 -27.42
N ARG A 57 0.33 8.03 -28.51
CA ARG A 57 1.18 9.24 -28.66
C ARG A 57 0.86 10.31 -27.61
N LYS A 58 -0.41 10.57 -27.28
CA LYS A 58 -0.79 11.50 -26.20
C LYS A 58 -0.56 10.94 -24.79
N VAL A 59 -0.45 9.63 -24.60
CA VAL A 59 -0.04 8.99 -23.33
C VAL A 59 1.49 8.95 -23.19
N LYS A 60 2.24 8.71 -24.27
CA LYS A 60 3.68 9.02 -24.35
C LYS A 60 3.98 10.50 -24.13
N GLY A 61 3.01 11.37 -24.44
CA GLY A 61 3.00 12.80 -24.14
C GLY A 61 2.25 13.19 -22.86
N CYS A 62 1.93 12.26 -21.96
CA CYS A 62 1.78 12.63 -20.55
C CYS A 62 3.17 12.98 -20.01
N ALA A 63 3.25 13.92 -19.06
CA ALA A 63 4.52 14.23 -18.40
C ALA A 63 5.16 12.93 -17.84
N PRO A 64 6.49 12.77 -17.95
CA PRO A 64 7.15 11.49 -17.75
C PRO A 64 6.82 10.82 -16.41
N LEU A 65 6.49 9.53 -16.48
CA LEU A 65 6.30 8.61 -15.34
C LEU A 65 7.51 8.61 -14.39
N ASP A 66 8.66 9.02 -14.91
CA ASP A 66 9.94 9.20 -14.23
C ASP A 66 9.81 10.05 -12.96
N ARG A 67 9.08 11.19 -13.00
CA ARG A 67 9.02 12.15 -11.87
C ARG A 67 7.78 12.08 -10.99
N HIS A 68 6.58 11.89 -11.54
CA HIS A 68 5.33 11.98 -10.77
C HIS A 68 4.27 10.97 -11.25
N PRO A 69 4.41 9.66 -10.95
CA PRO A 69 3.47 8.64 -11.39
C PRO A 69 2.03 8.90 -10.91
N HIS A 70 1.79 9.38 -9.68
CA HIS A 70 0.43 9.76 -9.24
C HIS A 70 -0.25 10.78 -10.17
N ARG A 71 0.50 11.77 -10.71
CA ARG A 71 -0.03 12.72 -11.70
C ARG A 71 -0.29 12.05 -13.05
N ALA A 72 0.57 11.12 -13.46
CA ALA A 72 0.34 10.32 -14.67
C ALA A 72 -0.90 9.42 -14.54
N THR A 73 -1.14 8.80 -13.39
CA THR A 73 -2.34 7.98 -13.13
C THR A 73 -3.61 8.81 -13.03
N ALA A 74 -3.58 9.96 -12.34
CA ALA A 74 -4.72 10.87 -12.31
C ALA A 74 -5.13 11.34 -13.73
N LEU A 75 -4.15 11.67 -14.57
CA LEU A 75 -4.38 11.99 -15.99
C LEU A 75 -4.86 10.76 -16.79
N LEU A 76 -4.47 9.54 -16.42
CA LEU A 76 -4.93 8.31 -17.06
C LEU A 76 -6.38 8.00 -16.72
N ALA A 77 -6.75 8.05 -15.44
CA ALA A 77 -8.11 7.89 -14.95
C ALA A 77 -9.06 8.95 -15.54
N GLN A 78 -8.66 10.23 -15.50
CA GLN A 78 -9.41 11.33 -16.13
C GLN A 78 -9.62 11.09 -17.64
N ARG A 79 -8.63 10.54 -18.34
CA ARG A 79 -8.73 10.20 -19.77
C ARG A 79 -9.59 8.97 -20.03
N LEU A 80 -9.59 7.96 -19.15
CA LEU A 80 -10.49 6.80 -19.26
C LEU A 80 -11.95 7.23 -19.06
N HIS A 81 -12.23 8.05 -18.04
CA HIS A 81 -13.54 8.65 -17.81
C HIS A 81 -14.00 9.54 -18.99
N PHE A 82 -13.09 10.33 -19.57
CA PHE A 82 -13.35 11.11 -20.80
C PHE A 82 -13.62 10.22 -22.03
N LEU A 83 -12.84 9.16 -22.24
CA LEU A 83 -13.06 8.19 -23.32
C LEU A 83 -14.44 7.51 -23.19
N ARG A 84 -14.86 7.19 -21.97
CA ARG A 84 -16.21 6.68 -21.68
C ARG A 84 -17.27 7.70 -22.11
N LYS A 85 -17.28 8.88 -21.49
CA LYS A 85 -18.32 9.91 -21.71
C LYS A 85 -18.40 10.39 -23.16
N VAL A 86 -17.27 10.65 -23.83
CA VAL A 86 -17.26 11.29 -25.16
C VAL A 86 -17.26 10.28 -26.32
N ARG A 87 -16.84 9.02 -26.12
CA ARG A 87 -16.65 8.05 -27.23
C ARG A 87 -17.35 6.69 -27.08
N CYS A 88 -17.92 6.37 -25.92
CA CYS A 88 -18.86 5.25 -25.81
C CYS A 88 -20.27 5.71 -26.18
N LEU A 89 -20.75 6.79 -25.55
CA LEU A 89 -22.12 7.30 -25.77
C LEU A 89 -22.36 7.71 -27.24
N GLY A 90 -21.33 8.19 -27.95
CA GLY A 90 -21.38 8.50 -29.38
C GLY A 90 -21.42 7.30 -30.34
N ARG A 91 -21.50 6.05 -29.84
CA ARG A 91 -21.72 4.84 -30.68
C ARG A 91 -23.20 4.43 -30.64
N PRO A 92 -23.79 4.03 -31.77
CA PRO A 92 -25.23 3.74 -31.83
C PRO A 92 -25.64 2.44 -31.12
N HIS A 93 -24.83 1.36 -31.19
CA HIS A 93 -25.23 0.04 -30.69
C HIS A 93 -24.49 -0.39 -29.41
N PRO A 94 -25.17 -1.05 -28.44
CA PRO A 94 -24.56 -1.53 -27.18
C PRO A 94 -23.29 -2.37 -27.37
N HIS A 95 -23.34 -3.41 -28.22
CA HIS A 95 -22.18 -4.28 -28.50
C HIS A 95 -20.91 -3.51 -28.92
N GLN A 96 -21.05 -2.38 -29.63
CA GLN A 96 -19.90 -1.54 -30.02
C GLN A 96 -19.34 -0.70 -28.87
N ARG A 97 -20.19 -0.36 -27.89
CA ARG A 97 -19.78 0.31 -26.65
C ARG A 97 -19.02 -0.68 -25.76
N LEU A 98 -19.59 -1.88 -25.56
CA LEU A 98 -18.99 -2.96 -24.77
C LEU A 98 -17.65 -3.42 -25.36
N HIS A 99 -17.57 -3.70 -26.66
CA HIS A 99 -16.30 -4.08 -27.31
C HIS A 99 -15.23 -2.98 -27.19
N PHE A 100 -15.61 -1.70 -27.25
CA PHE A 100 -14.69 -0.58 -27.02
C PHE A 100 -14.23 -0.50 -25.55
N LEU A 101 -15.14 -0.69 -24.59
CA LEU A 101 -14.86 -0.70 -23.15
C LEU A 101 -13.99 -1.89 -22.71
N ARG A 102 -14.13 -3.07 -23.33
CA ARG A 102 -13.20 -4.18 -23.13
C ARG A 102 -11.83 -3.90 -23.78
N LYS A 103 -11.78 -3.62 -25.09
CA LYS A 103 -10.50 -3.60 -25.83
C LYS A 103 -9.64 -2.35 -25.64
N VAL A 104 -10.21 -1.15 -25.50
CA VAL A 104 -9.41 0.09 -25.45
C VAL A 104 -8.78 0.29 -24.06
N PRO A 105 -9.54 0.27 -22.94
CA PRO A 105 -8.98 0.18 -21.60
C PRO A 105 -7.95 -0.95 -21.44
N ALA A 106 -8.22 -2.18 -21.91
CA ALA A 106 -7.27 -3.30 -21.77
C ALA A 106 -5.87 -2.98 -22.31
N LYS A 107 -5.77 -2.44 -23.54
CA LYS A 107 -4.47 -2.09 -24.11
C LYS A 107 -3.81 -0.92 -23.36
N VAL A 108 -4.60 0.02 -22.86
CA VAL A 108 -4.11 1.19 -22.12
C VAL A 108 -3.59 0.82 -20.73
N VAL A 109 -4.26 -0.09 -20.02
CA VAL A 109 -3.84 -0.67 -18.74
C VAL A 109 -2.60 -1.54 -18.94
N SER A 110 -2.61 -2.47 -19.90
CA SER A 110 -1.45 -3.32 -20.23
C SER A 110 -0.20 -2.49 -20.56
N ASP A 111 -0.34 -1.46 -21.41
CA ASP A 111 0.79 -0.57 -21.73
C ASP A 111 1.24 0.28 -20.54
N PHE A 112 0.39 0.49 -19.53
CA PHE A 112 0.71 1.22 -18.30
C PHE A 112 1.41 0.34 -17.26
N ILE A 113 0.90 -0.86 -16.99
CA ILE A 113 1.55 -1.86 -16.13
C ILE A 113 2.95 -2.18 -16.67
N GLY A 114 3.07 -2.45 -17.98
CA GLY A 114 4.35 -2.62 -18.69
C GLY A 114 5.26 -1.38 -18.74
N ARG A 115 4.89 -0.26 -18.12
CA ARG A 115 5.80 0.87 -17.81
C ARG A 115 6.13 0.95 -16.31
N LEU A 116 5.20 0.57 -15.43
CA LEU A 116 5.45 0.48 -13.99
C LEU A 116 6.42 -0.68 -13.66
N GLU A 117 6.24 -1.84 -14.30
CA GLU A 117 7.12 -3.03 -14.20
C GLU A 117 8.57 -2.64 -14.47
N ARG A 118 8.88 -2.16 -15.69
CA ARG A 118 10.23 -1.73 -16.06
C ARG A 118 10.82 -0.65 -15.15
N LYS A 119 10.00 0.23 -14.55
CA LYS A 119 10.50 1.24 -13.59
C LYS A 119 10.84 0.62 -12.23
N ALA A 120 10.10 -0.39 -11.80
CA ALA A 120 10.32 -1.09 -10.52
C ALA A 120 11.38 -2.20 -10.62
N GLU A 121 11.48 -2.89 -11.75
CA GLU A 121 12.50 -3.93 -12.02
C GLU A 121 13.92 -3.36 -12.08
N VAL A 122 14.10 -2.15 -12.65
CA VAL A 122 15.38 -1.44 -12.61
C VAL A 122 15.88 -1.29 -11.17
N VAL A 123 15.00 -0.91 -10.23
CA VAL A 123 15.32 -0.77 -8.80
C VAL A 123 15.54 -2.13 -8.12
N GLN A 124 14.80 -3.18 -8.51
CA GLN A 124 14.91 -4.50 -7.88
C GLN A 124 16.32 -5.11 -8.04
N ASN A 125 17.00 -4.86 -9.15
CA ASN A 125 18.25 -5.56 -9.50
C ASN A 125 19.49 -5.13 -8.70
N PHE A 126 19.46 -4.01 -7.96
CA PHE A 126 20.68 -3.36 -7.43
C PHE A 126 20.72 -3.19 -5.90
N ARG A 127 19.95 -3.97 -5.14
CA ARG A 127 19.72 -3.81 -3.67
C ARG A 127 18.98 -2.50 -3.29
N GLU A 128 18.67 -1.64 -4.25
CA GLU A 128 18.05 -0.32 -4.07
C GLU A 128 16.65 -0.36 -3.43
N LEU A 129 15.98 -1.52 -3.36
CA LEU A 129 14.76 -1.68 -2.57
C LEU A 129 14.94 -1.36 -1.07
N LYS A 130 16.17 -1.39 -0.54
CA LYS A 130 16.53 -0.89 0.80
C LYS A 130 16.87 0.61 0.83
N SER A 131 17.03 1.28 -0.31
CA SER A 131 17.33 2.72 -0.35
C SER A 131 16.05 3.57 -0.32
N PRO A 132 16.08 4.79 0.24
CA PRO A 132 14.92 5.68 0.24
C PRO A 132 14.42 6.03 -1.18
N GLU A 133 15.31 6.05 -2.17
CA GLU A 133 14.98 6.41 -3.56
C GLU A 133 14.34 5.25 -4.33
N GLY A 134 14.83 4.03 -4.11
CA GLY A 134 14.25 2.82 -4.67
C GLY A 134 12.91 2.49 -4.04
N MET A 135 12.82 2.55 -2.70
CA MET A 135 11.58 2.41 -1.94
C MET A 135 10.52 3.43 -2.41
N ARG A 136 10.90 4.70 -2.59
CA ARG A 136 10.04 5.74 -3.16
C ARG A 136 9.61 5.43 -4.58
N THR A 137 10.53 5.03 -5.46
CA THR A 137 10.22 4.73 -6.86
C THR A 137 9.22 3.57 -7.00
N VAL A 138 9.44 2.49 -6.26
CA VAL A 138 8.61 1.28 -6.31
C VAL A 138 7.26 1.49 -5.60
N GLY A 139 7.25 2.14 -4.43
CA GLY A 139 6.02 2.41 -3.69
C GLY A 139 5.07 3.34 -4.45
N GLN A 140 5.62 4.37 -5.11
CA GLN A 140 4.87 5.22 -6.01
C GLN A 140 4.30 4.46 -7.22
N CYS A 141 5.01 3.45 -7.74
CA CYS A 141 4.49 2.58 -8.80
C CYS A 141 3.35 1.67 -8.32
N ALA A 142 3.48 1.05 -7.14
CA ALA A 142 2.42 0.22 -6.55
C ALA A 142 1.15 1.06 -6.28
N SER A 143 1.30 2.22 -5.64
CA SER A 143 0.22 3.18 -5.40
C SER A 143 -0.43 3.68 -6.70
N ALA A 144 0.36 3.83 -7.77
CA ALA A 144 -0.14 4.21 -9.09
C ALA A 144 -0.94 3.10 -9.79
N ALA A 145 -0.67 1.82 -9.53
CA ALA A 145 -1.50 0.71 -10.01
C ALA A 145 -2.82 0.63 -9.22
N HIS A 146 -2.76 0.67 -7.90
CA HIS A 146 -3.94 0.56 -7.03
C HIS A 146 -4.91 1.75 -7.17
N PHE A 147 -4.40 2.98 -7.36
CA PHE A 147 -5.27 4.11 -7.72
C PHE A 147 -5.98 3.89 -9.08
N LEU A 148 -5.31 3.27 -10.06
CA LEU A 148 -5.93 2.96 -11.35
C LEU A 148 -6.98 1.85 -11.23
N GLN A 149 -6.72 0.83 -10.41
CA GLN A 149 -7.67 -0.23 -10.08
C GLN A 149 -8.95 0.37 -9.50
N HIS A 150 -8.82 1.18 -8.44
CA HIS A 150 -9.97 1.84 -7.81
C HIS A 150 -10.68 2.83 -8.74
N SER A 151 -9.94 3.48 -9.64
CA SER A 151 -10.53 4.32 -10.70
C SER A 151 -11.29 3.51 -11.76
N LEU A 152 -11.02 2.22 -11.94
CA LEU A 152 -11.76 1.32 -12.84
C LEU A 152 -12.95 0.67 -12.14
N GLU A 153 -12.82 0.31 -10.86
CA GLU A 153 -13.93 -0.15 -10.00
C GLU A 153 -15.06 0.89 -9.97
N GLY A 154 -14.75 2.14 -9.60
CA GLY A 154 -15.74 3.22 -9.55
C GLY A 154 -16.35 3.60 -10.92
N LEU A 155 -15.75 3.18 -12.05
CA LEU A 155 -16.35 3.35 -13.38
C LEU A 155 -17.44 2.30 -13.70
N VAL A 156 -17.46 1.17 -12.98
CA VAL A 156 -18.49 0.12 -13.07
C VAL A 156 -19.74 0.53 -12.28
N GLU A 157 -19.55 1.13 -11.10
CA GLU A 157 -20.62 1.54 -10.18
C GLU A 157 -21.41 2.77 -10.69
N GLU A 158 -20.87 3.54 -11.64
CA GLU A 158 -21.59 4.69 -12.21
C GLU A 158 -22.88 4.26 -12.95
N PRO A 159 -24.05 4.89 -12.71
CA PRO A 159 -25.33 4.51 -13.34
C PRO A 159 -25.26 4.37 -14.86
N GLN A 160 -24.57 5.28 -15.55
CA GLN A 160 -24.37 5.25 -17.00
C GLN A 160 -23.66 4.00 -17.55
N PHE A 161 -23.01 3.23 -16.69
CA PHE A 161 -22.43 1.93 -17.00
C PHE A 161 -23.43 0.80 -16.70
N LEU A 162 -24.13 0.87 -15.57
CA LEU A 162 -25.22 -0.05 -15.22
C LEU A 162 -26.36 -0.02 -16.27
N ASP A 163 -26.78 1.17 -16.72
CA ASP A 163 -27.74 1.38 -17.81
C ASP A 163 -27.29 0.70 -19.12
N LEU A 164 -25.98 0.68 -19.37
CA LEU A 164 -25.39 0.06 -20.57
C LEU A 164 -25.36 -1.47 -20.45
N LEU A 165 -25.24 -2.01 -19.24
CA LEU A 165 -25.32 -3.45 -18.97
C LEU A 165 -26.77 -3.94 -19.02
N GLN A 166 -27.72 -3.17 -18.47
CA GLN A 166 -29.15 -3.48 -18.53
C GLN A 166 -29.72 -3.40 -19.96
N GLY A 167 -29.06 -2.67 -20.86
CA GLY A 167 -29.37 -2.61 -22.30
C GLY A 167 -28.73 -3.70 -23.17
N MET A 168 -28.21 -4.78 -22.57
CA MET A 168 -27.68 -5.96 -23.27
C MET A 168 -28.79 -6.94 -23.67
N SER A 169 -28.54 -7.81 -24.65
CA SER A 169 -29.45 -8.94 -24.93
C SER A 169 -29.20 -10.13 -24.00
N GLU A 170 -30.18 -11.03 -23.86
CA GLU A 170 -30.07 -12.23 -23.02
C GLU A 170 -28.85 -13.09 -23.39
N ALA A 171 -28.57 -13.25 -24.68
CA ALA A 171 -27.38 -13.97 -25.18
C ALA A 171 -26.05 -13.26 -24.88
N GLU A 172 -26.04 -11.93 -24.66
CA GLU A 172 -24.86 -11.20 -24.17
C GLU A 172 -24.71 -11.34 -22.64
N ALA A 173 -25.79 -11.62 -21.89
CA ALA A 173 -25.78 -11.89 -20.46
C ALA A 173 -25.33 -13.34 -20.15
N GLU A 174 -25.88 -14.34 -20.85
CA GLU A 174 -25.48 -15.76 -20.72
C GLU A 174 -23.97 -15.97 -20.97
N ALA A 175 -23.38 -15.19 -21.87
CA ALA A 175 -21.96 -15.26 -22.20
C ALA A 175 -21.03 -14.53 -21.18
N GLY A 176 -21.50 -14.25 -19.97
CA GLY A 176 -20.68 -13.79 -18.83
C GLY A 176 -20.06 -12.39 -18.98
N LEU A 177 -20.45 -11.63 -20.00
CA LEU A 177 -19.80 -10.36 -20.34
C LEU A 177 -19.91 -9.28 -19.26
N GLN A 178 -20.85 -9.42 -18.32
CA GLN A 178 -21.17 -8.40 -17.32
C GLN A 178 -20.07 -8.27 -16.25
N GLU A 179 -19.49 -9.37 -15.78
CA GLU A 179 -18.40 -9.38 -14.79
C GLU A 179 -17.02 -9.16 -15.45
N GLU A 180 -16.82 -9.67 -16.66
CA GLU A 180 -15.51 -9.69 -17.31
C GLU A 180 -15.02 -8.34 -17.90
N ILE A 181 -15.81 -7.26 -17.91
CA ILE A 181 -15.44 -6.05 -18.69
C ILE A 181 -14.10 -5.47 -18.24
N PHE A 182 -13.90 -5.39 -16.92
CA PHE A 182 -12.64 -4.97 -16.31
C PHE A 182 -11.94 -6.06 -15.49
N GLY A 183 -12.57 -7.22 -15.23
CA GLY A 183 -12.05 -8.26 -14.34
C GLY A 183 -10.57 -8.60 -14.54
N THR A 184 -10.14 -8.89 -15.78
CA THR A 184 -8.72 -9.15 -16.08
C THR A 184 -7.81 -7.95 -15.79
N MET A 185 -8.25 -6.72 -16.10
CA MET A 185 -7.47 -5.51 -15.85
C MET A 185 -7.33 -5.21 -14.36
N LEU A 186 -8.40 -5.41 -13.59
CA LEU A 186 -8.41 -5.24 -12.13
C LEU A 186 -7.46 -6.27 -11.49
N ALA A 187 -7.57 -7.54 -11.87
CA ALA A 187 -6.70 -8.60 -11.38
C ALA A 187 -5.21 -8.33 -11.65
N THR A 188 -4.83 -7.87 -12.86
CA THR A 188 -3.42 -7.54 -13.15
C THR A 188 -2.93 -6.31 -12.36
N LEU A 189 -3.80 -5.32 -12.09
CA LEU A 189 -3.44 -4.16 -11.27
C LEU A 189 -3.31 -4.51 -9.78
N GLU A 190 -4.22 -5.32 -9.25
CA GLU A 190 -4.18 -5.81 -7.87
C GLU A 190 -2.94 -6.70 -7.66
N GLU A 191 -2.67 -7.64 -8.58
CA GLU A 191 -1.48 -8.49 -8.54
C GLU A 191 -0.19 -7.67 -8.58
N PHE A 192 -0.09 -6.69 -9.49
CA PHE A 192 1.07 -5.80 -9.55
C PHE A 192 1.27 -5.05 -8.22
N TRP A 193 0.21 -4.42 -7.68
CA TRP A 193 0.27 -3.71 -6.41
C TRP A 193 0.68 -4.64 -5.26
N ARG A 194 0.01 -5.80 -5.15
CA ARG A 194 0.28 -6.86 -4.16
C ARG A 194 1.75 -7.25 -4.18
N ASN A 195 2.26 -7.64 -5.34
CA ASN A 195 3.60 -8.18 -5.50
C ASN A 195 4.69 -7.13 -5.16
N TRP A 196 4.46 -5.85 -5.45
CA TRP A 196 5.42 -4.79 -5.11
C TRP A 196 5.31 -4.30 -3.66
N VAL A 197 4.11 -4.24 -3.07
CA VAL A 197 3.94 -3.97 -1.63
C VAL A 197 4.62 -5.06 -0.80
N ASP A 198 4.51 -6.32 -1.21
CA ASP A 198 5.09 -7.45 -0.47
C ASP A 198 6.63 -7.48 -0.61
N LYS A 199 7.18 -7.16 -1.79
CA LYS A 199 8.63 -6.95 -1.97
C LYS A 199 9.18 -5.81 -1.10
N LEU A 200 8.46 -4.68 -1.01
CA LEU A 200 8.85 -3.54 -0.17
C LEU A 200 8.83 -3.89 1.32
N ALA A 201 7.77 -4.58 1.78
CA ALA A 201 7.68 -5.05 3.15
C ALA A 201 8.77 -6.07 3.48
N ALA A 202 9.10 -6.98 2.56
CA ALA A 202 10.18 -7.95 2.72
C ALA A 202 11.56 -7.26 2.80
N ALA A 203 11.85 -6.28 1.95
CA ALA A 203 13.11 -5.54 1.97
C ALA A 203 13.30 -4.75 3.27
N ALA A 204 12.24 -4.08 3.74
CA ALA A 204 12.23 -3.39 5.03
C ALA A 204 12.35 -4.36 6.22
N THR A 205 11.66 -5.51 6.15
CA THR A 205 11.79 -6.58 7.16
C THR A 205 13.24 -7.06 7.25
N GLN A 206 13.87 -7.34 6.11
CA GLN A 206 15.25 -7.82 6.04
C GLN A 206 16.22 -6.83 6.72
N HIS A 207 16.10 -5.53 6.40
CA HIS A 207 16.94 -4.50 7.03
C HIS A 207 16.73 -4.42 8.55
N ILE A 208 15.50 -4.58 9.03
CA ILE A 208 15.22 -4.56 10.48
C ILE A 208 15.72 -5.84 11.15
N THR A 209 15.64 -7.00 10.51
CA THR A 209 16.22 -8.25 11.04
C THR A 209 17.76 -8.22 11.05
N GLU A 210 18.38 -7.53 10.09
CA GLU A 210 19.83 -7.26 10.08
C GLU A 210 20.24 -6.33 11.24
N ALA A 211 19.41 -5.34 11.60
CA ALA A 211 19.61 -4.49 12.78
C ALA A 211 19.35 -5.23 14.10
N LEU A 212 18.39 -6.16 14.13
CA LEU A 212 18.07 -7.00 15.29
C LEU A 212 19.14 -8.04 15.60
N ALA A 213 19.92 -8.49 14.61
CA ALA A 213 20.87 -9.58 14.79
C ALA A 213 21.87 -9.35 15.95
N GLY A 214 22.32 -8.11 16.16
CA GLY A 214 23.19 -7.76 17.28
C GLY A 214 22.52 -7.80 18.66
N TYR A 215 21.21 -7.57 18.73
CA TYR A 215 20.40 -7.73 19.95
C TYR A 215 20.08 -9.22 20.20
N CYS A 216 19.65 -9.94 19.15
CA CYS A 216 19.32 -11.37 19.21
C CYS A 216 20.52 -12.24 19.65
N ALA A 217 21.76 -11.82 19.37
CA ALA A 217 22.97 -12.54 19.77
C ALA A 217 23.33 -12.40 21.27
N LEU A 218 22.68 -11.50 22.02
CA LEU A 218 22.96 -11.26 23.44
C LEU A 218 22.04 -12.11 24.32
N LEU A 219 22.35 -13.40 24.49
CA LEU A 219 21.57 -14.29 25.36
C LEU A 219 21.83 -14.00 26.85
N ALA A 220 23.10 -13.94 27.28
CA ALA A 220 23.49 -13.83 28.69
C ALA A 220 22.75 -12.74 29.51
N PRO A 221 22.50 -11.51 29.00
CA PRO A 221 21.75 -10.48 29.74
C PRO A 221 20.25 -10.77 29.95
N PHE A 222 19.77 -11.95 29.54
CA PHE A 222 18.46 -12.53 29.84
C PHE A 222 18.55 -13.84 30.65
N GLU A 223 19.73 -14.45 30.78
CA GLU A 223 19.97 -15.71 31.51
C GLU A 223 20.60 -15.47 32.89
N GLU A 224 21.28 -14.33 33.06
CA GLU A 224 21.82 -13.85 34.34
C GLU A 224 20.68 -13.58 35.34
N GLU A 225 20.76 -14.18 36.53
CA GLU A 225 20.00 -13.76 37.71
C GLU A 225 20.71 -12.56 38.36
N GLU A 226 19.97 -11.51 38.71
CA GLU A 226 20.53 -10.40 39.51
C GLU A 226 20.72 -10.90 40.96
N GLU A 227 21.92 -10.76 41.54
CA GLU A 227 22.13 -11.13 42.94
C GLU A 227 21.19 -10.33 43.86
N GLU A 228 20.34 -11.02 44.63
CA GLU A 228 19.40 -10.41 45.57
C GLU A 228 20.15 -9.77 46.75
N GLY A 229 20.67 -8.55 46.54
CA GLY A 229 21.05 -7.65 47.62
C GLY A 229 19.82 -7.34 48.50
N PRO A 230 20.03 -6.94 49.78
CA PRO A 230 18.93 -6.71 50.73
C PRO A 230 18.21 -5.37 50.46
N GLY A 231 17.50 -5.29 49.34
CA GLY A 231 16.73 -4.17 48.83
C GLY A 231 15.88 -4.62 47.63
N GLU A 232 14.83 -3.88 47.31
CA GLU A 232 13.85 -4.28 46.28
C GLU A 232 14.50 -4.52 44.90
N LEU A 233 14.05 -5.57 44.19
CA LEU A 233 14.50 -5.93 42.83
C LEU A 233 14.42 -4.74 41.87
N SER A 234 15.55 -4.04 41.69
CA SER A 234 15.69 -2.83 40.88
C SER A 234 15.82 -3.16 39.39
N VAL A 235 14.99 -4.08 38.88
CA VAL A 235 14.98 -4.50 37.48
C VAL A 235 14.76 -3.26 36.61
N SER A 236 15.74 -2.93 35.77
CA SER A 236 15.65 -1.70 34.99
C SER A 236 14.45 -1.73 34.04
N SER A 237 13.53 -0.78 34.23
CA SER A 237 12.39 -0.53 33.33
C SER A 237 12.82 0.18 32.04
N GLU A 238 14.12 0.33 31.79
CA GLU A 238 14.67 0.92 30.57
C GLU A 238 14.79 -0.13 29.45
N VAL A 239 14.75 0.36 28.21
CA VAL A 239 14.93 -0.47 27.01
C VAL A 239 16.39 -0.86 26.88
N SER A 240 16.67 -2.12 26.50
CA SER A 240 18.03 -2.61 26.28
C SER A 240 18.77 -1.72 25.27
N PRO A 241 19.95 -1.14 25.60
CA PRO A 241 20.65 -0.22 24.70
C PRO A 241 20.99 -0.81 23.32
N ALA A 242 21.20 -2.13 23.24
CA ALA A 242 21.42 -2.86 22.00
C ALA A 242 20.19 -2.88 21.05
N LEU A 243 18.97 -2.65 21.58
CA LEU A 243 17.73 -2.61 20.81
C LEU A 243 17.45 -1.22 20.22
N CYS A 244 17.99 -0.14 20.79
CA CYS A 244 17.74 1.23 20.34
C CYS A 244 17.98 1.46 18.82
N PRO A 245 19.08 0.96 18.20
CA PRO A 245 19.28 1.07 16.75
C PRO A 245 18.18 0.39 15.92
N THR A 246 17.61 -0.69 16.43
CA THR A 246 16.46 -1.37 15.81
C THR A 246 15.18 -0.53 15.93
N LEU A 247 14.91 0.08 17.09
CA LEU A 247 13.70 0.90 17.28
C LEU A 247 13.67 2.07 16.29
N ASP A 248 14.80 2.73 16.07
CA ASP A 248 14.91 3.79 15.07
C ASP A 248 14.86 3.26 13.63
N ALA A 249 15.47 2.10 13.35
CA ALA A 249 15.33 1.45 12.05
C ALA A 249 13.86 1.11 11.72
N ILE A 250 13.07 0.62 12.69
CA ILE A 250 11.63 0.36 12.54
C ILE A 250 10.88 1.67 12.25
N ARG A 251 11.13 2.73 13.03
CA ARG A 251 10.49 4.05 12.85
C ARG A 251 10.75 4.63 11.46
N VAL A 252 12.01 4.65 11.03
CA VAL A 252 12.43 5.16 9.71
C VAL A 252 11.78 4.37 8.58
N HIS A 253 11.77 3.03 8.64
CA HIS A 253 11.14 2.21 7.60
C HIS A 253 9.61 2.37 7.58
N LEU A 254 8.94 2.48 8.73
CA LEU A 254 7.50 2.74 8.77
C LEU A 254 7.15 4.13 8.22
N GLN A 255 7.95 5.16 8.50
CA GLN A 255 7.78 6.48 7.89
C GLN A 255 7.98 6.43 6.37
N MET A 256 9.07 5.83 5.88
CA MET A 256 9.32 5.71 4.44
C MET A 256 8.17 4.96 3.73
N LEU A 257 7.70 3.84 4.29
CA LEU A 257 6.57 3.10 3.74
C LEU A 257 5.27 3.92 3.74
N HIS A 258 5.03 4.75 4.78
CA HIS A 258 3.87 5.62 4.88
C HIS A 258 3.91 6.81 3.90
N GLU A 259 5.10 7.32 3.56
CA GLU A 259 5.28 8.40 2.59
C GLU A 259 5.08 7.96 1.12
N VAL A 260 5.28 6.68 0.82
CA VAL A 260 5.38 6.17 -0.56
C VAL A 260 4.25 5.22 -0.97
N LEU A 261 3.49 4.69 -0.02
CA LEU A 261 2.36 3.79 -0.25
C LEU A 261 1.02 4.48 0.00
N ASP A 262 0.00 4.06 -0.73
CA ASP A 262 -1.40 4.36 -0.41
C ASP A 262 -1.80 3.75 0.96
N ARG A 263 -2.93 4.21 1.53
CA ARG A 263 -3.41 3.76 2.85
C ARG A 263 -3.57 2.23 2.96
N GLY A 264 -4.03 1.56 1.90
CA GLY A 264 -4.15 0.11 1.84
C GLY A 264 -2.79 -0.58 1.72
N GLY A 265 -1.94 -0.10 0.81
CA GLY A 265 -0.57 -0.58 0.62
C GLY A 265 0.25 -0.50 1.91
N PHE A 266 0.28 0.67 2.56
CA PHE A 266 0.91 0.86 3.87
C PHE A 266 0.31 -0.06 4.94
N SER A 267 -1.03 -0.17 4.99
CA SER A 267 -1.72 -1.05 5.94
C SER A 267 -1.38 -2.52 5.77
N LYS A 268 -1.00 -2.96 4.57
CA LYS A 268 -0.48 -4.31 4.34
C LYS A 268 1.00 -4.40 4.72
N ALA A 269 1.82 -3.44 4.29
CA ALA A 269 3.26 -3.43 4.51
C ALA A 269 3.64 -3.46 5.99
N TRP A 270 3.04 -2.63 6.86
CA TRP A 270 3.40 -2.63 8.29
C TRP A 270 3.00 -3.92 9.02
N ARG A 271 1.94 -4.61 8.57
CA ARG A 271 1.51 -5.90 9.16
C ARG A 271 2.48 -7.01 8.82
N LEU A 272 2.98 -7.04 7.58
CA LEU A 272 4.05 -7.94 7.17
C LEU A 272 5.34 -7.64 7.94
N LEU A 273 5.68 -6.35 8.11
CA LEU A 273 6.82 -5.90 8.91
C LEU A 273 6.75 -6.41 10.36
N ALA A 274 5.61 -6.18 11.04
CA ALA A 274 5.38 -6.64 12.41
C ALA A 274 5.44 -8.17 12.53
N ALA A 275 4.86 -8.90 11.56
CA ALA A 275 4.92 -10.37 11.52
C ALA A 275 6.35 -10.89 11.30
N GLY A 276 7.16 -10.21 10.48
CA GLY A 276 8.56 -10.54 10.27
C GLY A 276 9.43 -10.29 11.51
N ILE A 277 9.28 -9.12 12.14
CA ILE A 277 9.95 -8.76 13.40
C ILE A 277 9.61 -9.77 14.50
N ARG A 278 8.30 -10.05 14.72
CA ARG A 278 7.85 -11.07 15.67
C ARG A 278 8.50 -12.43 15.38
N LYS A 279 8.44 -12.90 14.12
CA LYS A 279 8.97 -14.22 13.75
C LYS A 279 10.46 -14.31 14.07
N HIS A 280 11.23 -13.29 13.73
CA HIS A 280 12.68 -13.28 13.97
C HIS A 280 13.02 -13.26 15.47
N LEU A 281 12.41 -12.36 16.26
CA LEU A 281 12.59 -12.32 17.71
C LEU A 281 12.24 -13.67 18.37
N LEU A 282 11.13 -14.28 17.93
CA LEU A 282 10.71 -15.59 18.42
C LEU A 282 11.72 -16.69 18.08
N SER A 283 12.22 -16.73 16.83
CA SER A 283 13.12 -17.80 16.38
C SER A 283 14.60 -17.61 16.72
N SER A 284 15.02 -16.40 17.10
CA SER A 284 16.44 -16.04 17.19
C SER A 284 16.85 -15.48 18.57
N LEU A 285 15.90 -15.39 19.50
CA LEU A 285 16.17 -15.09 20.92
C LEU A 285 15.14 -15.79 21.82
N ALA A 286 13.83 -15.58 21.58
CA ALA A 286 12.80 -15.96 22.55
C ALA A 286 12.50 -17.47 22.68
N LEU A 287 13.09 -18.31 21.82
CA LEU A 287 13.09 -19.78 21.92
C LEU A 287 14.51 -20.36 22.15
N GLU A 288 15.53 -19.50 22.21
CA GLU A 288 16.95 -19.88 22.32
C GLU A 288 17.57 -19.45 23.67
N ALA A 289 17.07 -18.36 24.28
CA ALA A 289 17.48 -17.87 25.59
C ALA A 289 16.79 -18.62 26.75
N ARG A 290 17.54 -18.89 27.82
CA ARG A 290 17.04 -19.49 29.07
C ARG A 290 16.74 -18.42 30.10
N PHE A 291 15.57 -17.80 29.98
CA PHE A 291 15.19 -16.63 30.75
C PHE A 291 15.29 -16.83 32.28
N SER A 292 16.08 -15.97 32.93
CA SER A 292 15.94 -15.65 34.34
C SER A 292 14.68 -14.79 34.56
N ARG A 293 14.21 -14.69 35.82
CA ARG A 293 13.02 -13.89 36.15
C ARG A 293 13.20 -12.39 35.81
N THR A 294 14.40 -11.86 35.99
CA THR A 294 14.77 -10.48 35.63
C THR A 294 14.90 -10.33 34.11
N GLY A 295 15.51 -11.31 33.44
CA GLY A 295 15.57 -11.41 31.98
C GLY A 295 14.20 -11.43 31.31
N ALA A 296 13.23 -12.17 31.85
CA ALA A 296 11.86 -12.22 31.35
C ALA A 296 11.16 -10.84 31.41
N VAL A 297 11.34 -10.09 32.51
CA VAL A 297 10.80 -8.73 32.66
C VAL A 297 11.46 -7.76 31.66
N LYS A 298 12.79 -7.83 31.52
CA LYS A 298 13.55 -7.02 30.55
C LYS A 298 13.13 -7.29 29.11
N PHE A 299 12.94 -8.56 28.74
CA PHE A 299 12.45 -8.95 27.41
C PHE A 299 11.00 -8.47 27.17
N GLN A 300 10.15 -8.44 28.21
CA GLN A 300 8.81 -7.85 28.12
C GLN A 300 8.87 -6.32 27.89
N VAL A 301 9.76 -5.59 28.58
CA VAL A 301 9.99 -4.14 28.36
C VAL A 301 10.42 -3.87 26.92
N ASP A 302 11.40 -4.64 26.41
CA ASP A 302 11.87 -4.55 25.03
C ASP A 302 10.77 -4.88 24.00
N CYS A 303 9.97 -5.92 24.25
CA CYS A 303 8.82 -6.27 23.41
C CYS A 303 7.73 -5.18 23.40
N ASP A 304 7.47 -4.54 24.54
CA ASP A 304 6.53 -3.42 24.61
C ASP A 304 7.07 -2.16 23.95
N ALA A 305 8.39 -1.91 24.00
CA ALA A 305 9.03 -0.83 23.27
C ALA A 305 8.85 -0.98 21.75
N ILE A 306 9.10 -2.18 21.20
CA ILE A 306 8.83 -2.51 19.78
C ILE A 306 7.34 -2.36 19.47
N THR A 307 6.47 -2.95 20.30
CA THR A 307 5.01 -2.90 20.14
C THR A 307 4.49 -1.46 20.16
N SER A 308 5.13 -0.55 20.91
CA SER A 308 4.73 0.85 21.03
C SER A 308 4.81 1.61 19.70
N ILE A 309 5.78 1.27 18.84
CA ILE A 309 5.99 1.95 17.55
C ILE A 309 4.79 1.75 16.60
N PHE A 310 4.03 0.67 16.78
CA PHE A 310 2.85 0.38 15.96
C PHE A 310 1.55 1.05 16.46
N LYS A 311 1.55 1.69 17.64
CA LYS A 311 0.38 2.39 18.21
C LYS A 311 -0.27 3.42 17.26
N PRO A 312 0.46 4.22 16.45
CA PRO A 312 -0.15 5.17 15.51
C PRO A 312 -0.92 4.50 14.35
N TYR A 313 -0.64 3.23 14.05
CA TYR A 313 -1.14 2.53 12.86
C TYR A 313 -2.20 1.47 13.17
N THR A 314 -2.38 1.12 14.44
CA THR A 314 -3.42 0.18 14.90
C THR A 314 -3.79 0.46 16.36
N PRO A 315 -5.09 0.43 16.73
CA PRO A 315 -5.53 0.56 18.12
C PRO A 315 -5.22 -0.67 18.98
N ARG A 316 -4.66 -1.75 18.39
CA ARG A 316 -4.37 -3.03 19.06
C ARG A 316 -3.04 -3.62 18.59
N PRO A 317 -1.89 -2.95 18.81
CA PRO A 317 -0.59 -3.39 18.29
C PRO A 317 -0.12 -4.71 18.92
N ALA A 318 -0.39 -4.94 20.22
CA ALA A 318 -0.02 -6.18 20.92
C ALA A 318 -0.57 -7.45 20.26
N LYS A 319 -1.69 -7.38 19.52
CA LYS A 319 -2.23 -8.53 18.77
C LYS A 319 -1.31 -9.04 17.65
N PHE A 320 -0.34 -8.24 17.21
CA PHE A 320 0.66 -8.63 16.21
C PHE A 320 1.93 -9.26 16.82
N PHE A 321 2.09 -9.16 18.14
CA PHE A 321 3.23 -9.65 18.93
C PHE A 321 2.83 -10.68 20.01
N GLN A 322 1.61 -11.24 19.91
CA GLN A 322 1.03 -12.14 20.91
C GLN A 322 1.94 -13.32 21.30
N GLU A 323 2.63 -13.97 20.36
CA GLU A 323 3.57 -15.06 20.67
C GLU A 323 4.72 -14.61 21.58
N LEU A 324 5.24 -13.38 21.43
CA LEU A 324 6.29 -12.86 22.30
C LEU A 324 5.76 -12.61 23.71
N LYS A 325 4.55 -12.05 23.82
CA LYS A 325 3.86 -11.90 25.12
C LYS A 325 3.64 -13.26 25.80
N GLU A 326 3.28 -14.29 25.03
CA GLU A 326 3.12 -15.65 25.53
C GLU A 326 4.45 -16.26 26.00
N VAL A 327 5.58 -15.95 25.34
CA VAL A 327 6.91 -16.27 25.88
C VAL A 327 7.14 -15.56 27.21
N CYS A 328 6.90 -14.24 27.30
CA CYS A 328 7.11 -13.48 28.54
C CYS A 328 6.24 -14.00 29.71
N ILE A 329 5.03 -14.47 29.44
CA ILE A 329 4.15 -15.09 30.46
C ILE A 329 4.76 -16.40 30.97
N LEU A 330 5.25 -17.26 30.08
CA LEU A 330 5.85 -18.56 30.43
C LEU A 330 7.21 -18.41 31.13
N ALA A 331 8.05 -17.49 30.64
CA ALA A 331 9.34 -17.14 31.22
C ALA A 331 9.22 -16.42 32.59
N GLY A 332 8.06 -15.83 32.88
CA GLY A 332 7.75 -15.21 34.16
C GLY A 332 7.14 -16.14 35.21
N LEU A 333 6.97 -17.44 34.91
CA LEU A 333 6.46 -18.43 35.87
C LEU A 333 7.52 -18.76 36.93
N ASP A 334 7.07 -19.09 38.14
CA ASP A 334 7.93 -19.73 39.14
C ASP A 334 8.16 -21.22 38.81
N HIS A 335 9.04 -21.87 39.58
CA HIS A 335 9.38 -23.28 39.38
C HIS A 335 8.17 -24.21 39.44
N SER A 336 7.16 -23.90 40.28
CA SER A 336 5.97 -24.74 40.46
C SER A 336 5.01 -24.59 39.28
N GLY A 337 4.75 -23.36 38.83
CA GLY A 337 3.94 -23.07 37.65
C GLY A 337 4.59 -23.61 36.37
N ALA A 338 5.90 -23.44 36.21
CA ALA A 338 6.66 -24.01 35.10
C ALA A 338 6.58 -25.54 35.08
N GLN A 339 6.76 -26.21 36.24
CA GLN A 339 6.62 -27.66 36.34
C GLN A 339 5.18 -28.13 36.02
N GLN A 340 4.16 -27.49 36.58
CA GLN A 340 2.76 -27.83 36.30
C GLN A 340 2.41 -27.73 34.81
N VAL A 341 2.91 -26.70 34.12
CA VAL A 341 2.74 -26.56 32.67
C VAL A 341 3.52 -27.65 31.92
N ARG A 342 4.78 -27.94 32.29
CA ARG A 342 5.59 -29.01 31.68
C ARG A 342 4.92 -30.38 31.78
N GLU A 343 4.40 -30.74 32.96
CA GLU A 343 3.75 -32.03 33.20
C GLU A 343 2.45 -32.18 32.40
N SER A 344 1.72 -31.07 32.20
CA SER A 344 0.46 -31.06 31.46
C SER A 344 0.65 -31.04 29.93
N LEU A 345 1.83 -30.69 29.41
CA LEU A 345 2.08 -30.50 27.96
C LEU A 345 1.63 -31.63 27.00
N PRO A 346 1.66 -32.93 27.37
CA PRO A 346 1.18 -34.00 26.48
C PRO A 346 -0.31 -33.86 26.10
N ASP A 347 -1.13 -33.28 26.97
CA ASP A 347 -2.56 -33.13 26.74
C ASP A 347 -2.87 -31.95 25.81
N LEU A 348 -3.15 -32.27 24.55
CA LEU A 348 -3.48 -31.36 23.44
C LEU A 348 -4.61 -30.34 23.70
N GLN A 349 -5.30 -30.39 24.83
CA GLN A 349 -6.38 -29.48 25.18
C GLN A 349 -6.02 -28.43 26.25
N ASN A 350 -4.96 -28.65 27.04
CA ASN A 350 -4.43 -27.79 28.11
C ASN A 350 -5.27 -26.54 28.46
N SER A 351 -6.19 -26.67 29.40
CA SER A 351 -6.93 -25.52 29.97
C SER A 351 -5.96 -24.52 30.59
N ILE A 352 -4.99 -25.01 31.37
CA ILE A 352 -3.95 -24.23 32.06
C ILE A 352 -3.27 -23.20 31.13
N LEU A 353 -2.92 -23.60 29.90
CA LEU A 353 -2.34 -22.66 28.92
C LEU A 353 -3.34 -21.55 28.53
N ARG A 354 -4.61 -21.88 28.33
CA ARG A 354 -5.66 -20.88 28.01
C ARG A 354 -5.95 -19.96 29.19
N ASP A 355 -5.92 -20.50 30.41
CA ASP A 355 -6.13 -19.78 31.66
C ASP A 355 -4.98 -18.79 31.93
N LEU A 356 -3.75 -19.16 31.55
CA LEU A 356 -2.57 -18.27 31.46
C LEU A 356 -2.60 -17.32 30.22
N GLY A 357 -3.55 -17.46 29.31
CA GLY A 357 -3.66 -16.65 28.09
C GLY A 357 -2.73 -17.05 26.93
N VAL A 358 -2.09 -18.21 27.02
CA VAL A 358 -1.24 -18.82 25.98
C VAL A 358 -2.09 -19.55 24.94
N CYS A 359 -2.09 -19.08 23.70
CA CYS A 359 -3.00 -19.53 22.63
C CYS A 359 -2.41 -19.51 21.21
N LYS A 360 -1.11 -19.21 21.06
CA LYS A 360 -0.41 -19.13 19.78
C LYS A 360 0.85 -20.01 19.76
N LEU A 361 1.56 -20.14 20.88
CA LEU A 361 2.66 -21.08 21.01
C LEU A 361 2.14 -22.54 20.94
N ASN A 362 2.81 -23.38 20.17
CA ASN A 362 2.57 -24.83 20.16
C ASN A 362 3.33 -25.54 21.30
N SER A 363 3.00 -26.80 21.59
CA SER A 363 3.59 -27.56 22.70
C SER A 363 5.12 -27.65 22.63
N THR A 364 5.71 -27.78 21.43
CA THR A 364 7.17 -27.75 21.25
C THR A 364 7.77 -26.39 21.59
N GLN A 365 7.10 -25.28 21.22
CA GLN A 365 7.55 -23.93 21.58
C GLN A 365 7.44 -23.69 23.10
N VAL A 366 6.33 -24.10 23.73
CA VAL A 366 6.16 -23.99 25.19
C VAL A 366 7.23 -24.83 25.90
N ALA A 367 7.51 -26.05 25.44
CA ALA A 367 8.59 -26.87 25.98
C ALA A 367 9.99 -26.22 25.85
N ARG A 368 10.24 -25.47 24.78
CA ARG A 368 11.51 -24.72 24.61
C ARG A 368 11.61 -23.50 25.52
N VAL A 369 10.53 -22.73 25.72
CA VAL A 369 10.55 -21.57 26.65
C VAL A 369 10.75 -22.02 28.09
N LEU A 370 10.27 -23.21 28.46
CA LEU A 370 10.40 -23.80 29.79
C LEU A 370 11.63 -24.74 29.92
N GLY A 371 12.65 -24.64 29.06
CA GLY A 371 13.69 -25.67 28.84
C GLY A 371 15.11 -25.37 29.33
#